data_AF-A0A6G4XGU4-F1
#
_entry.id   AF-A0A6G4XGU4-F1
#
_cell.length_a   1.000
_cell.length_b   1.000
_cell.length_c   1.000
_cell.angle_alpha   90.00
_cell.angle_beta   90.00
_cell.angle_gamma   90.00
#
_symmetry.space_group_name_H-M   'P 1'
#
loop_
_entity.id
_entity.type
_entity.pdbx_description
1 polymer ?
#
loop_
_entity_poly.entity_id
_entity_poly.type
_entity_poly.pdbx_seq_one_letter_code
_entity_poly.pdbx_strand_id
1 'polypeptide(L)'
;MGYAHYTVYRNGEEIEAGYAVESTCEEPNCPTSIDRGMGYLCGDIPGGDEFGCGGYFCGAHLYMPAATSPGNRCARCRDNRAGGRA
;
A
#
# COMPACT_ATOMS: atom_id res chain seq x y z
N MET A 1 18.99 3.22 11.03
CA MET A 1 17.64 3.40 11.61
C MET A 1 16.65 3.02 10.54
N GLY A 2 16.20 1.76 10.54
CA GLY A 2 15.21 1.26 9.58
C GLY A 2 13.85 1.20 10.28
N TYR A 3 12.80 1.59 9.57
CA TYR A 3 11.42 1.48 10.05
C TYR A 3 10.96 0.02 9.94
N ALA A 4 11.56 -0.85 10.75
CA ALA A 4 11.23 -2.27 10.79
C ALA A 4 9.79 -2.47 11.28
N HIS A 5 9.35 -1.69 12.27
CA HIS A 5 8.00 -1.72 12.83
C HIS A 5 7.60 -0.31 13.30
N TYR A 6 6.40 0.13 12.94
CA TYR A 6 5.79 1.41 13.32
C TYR A 6 4.28 1.36 13.13
N THR A 7 3.54 2.34 13.67
CA THR A 7 2.08 2.44 13.48
C THR A 7 1.70 3.62 12.59
N VAL A 8 0.62 3.47 11.84
CA VAL A 8 0.08 4.48 10.91
C VAL A 8 -1.44 4.50 10.96
N TYR A 9 -2.03 5.63 10.62
CA TYR A 9 -3.49 5.76 10.56
C TYR A 9 -4.00 5.54 9.13
N ARG A 10 -4.87 4.55 8.94
CA ARG A 10 -5.54 4.25 7.67
C ARG A 10 -7.04 4.18 7.91
N ASN A 11 -7.83 4.96 7.17
CA ASN A 11 -9.30 4.98 7.28
C ASN A 11 -9.85 5.23 8.71
N GLY A 12 -9.10 5.96 9.55
CA GLY A 12 -9.49 6.22 10.95
C GLY A 12 -9.09 5.14 11.94
N GLU A 13 -8.41 4.09 11.49
CA GLU A 13 -7.88 3.01 12.32
C GLU A 13 -6.35 3.05 12.35
N GLU A 14 -5.77 2.74 13.51
CA GLU A 14 -4.33 2.58 13.64
C GLU A 14 -3.93 1.16 13.24
N ILE A 15 -2.98 1.04 12.30
CA ILE A 15 -2.46 -0.23 11.82
C ILE A 15 -0.94 -0.29 11.97
N GLU A 16 -0.40 -1.49 12.14
CA GLU A 16 1.04 -1.75 12.14
C GLU A 16 1.59 -1.81 10.71
N ALA A 17 2.75 -1.22 10.50
CA ALA A 17 3.48 -1.15 9.23
C ALA A 17 4.99 -1.34 9.43
N GLY A 18 5.69 -1.67 8.35
CA GLY A 18 7.14 -1.90 8.33
C GLY A 18 7.54 -3.30 7.87
N TYR A 19 8.84 -3.46 7.62
CA TYR A 19 9.44 -4.68 7.06
C TYR A 19 9.39 -5.90 8.01
N ALA A 20 9.15 -5.68 9.30
CA ALA A 20 9.00 -6.73 10.31
C ALA A 20 7.52 -7.04 10.61
N VAL A 21 6.58 -6.42 9.89
CA VAL A 21 5.14 -6.68 10.04
C VAL A 21 4.70 -7.60 8.92
N GLU A 22 4.66 -8.90 9.21
CA GLU A 22 4.15 -9.91 8.28
C GLU A 22 2.67 -9.70 8.00
N SER A 23 2.28 -9.88 6.74
CA SER A 23 0.90 -9.77 6.31
C SER A 23 0.63 -10.62 5.07
N THR A 24 -0.63 -10.61 4.65
CA THR A 24 -1.05 -11.21 3.40
C THR A 24 -1.45 -10.11 2.46
N CYS A 25 -1.20 -10.30 1.16
CA CYS A 25 -1.65 -9.38 0.12
C CYS A 25 -3.13 -9.02 0.31
N GLU A 26 -3.45 -7.74 0.31
CA GLU A 26 -4.82 -7.26 0.50
C GLU A 26 -5.70 -7.39 -0.76
N GLU A 27 -5.21 -8.03 -1.82
CA GLU A 27 -6.04 -8.32 -2.99
C GLU A 27 -6.95 -9.52 -2.66
N PRO A 28 -8.27 -9.42 -2.88
CA PRO A 28 -9.18 -10.53 -2.69
C PRO A 28 -8.69 -11.81 -3.38
N ASN A 29 -8.66 -12.90 -2.63
CA ASN A 29 -8.22 -14.23 -3.07
C ASN A 29 -6.72 -14.35 -3.40
N CYS A 30 -5.86 -13.45 -2.91
CA CYS A 30 -4.42 -13.60 -3.02
C CYS A 30 -3.81 -14.08 -1.69
N PRO A 31 -3.38 -15.34 -1.55
CA PRO A 31 -2.78 -15.85 -0.33
C PRO A 31 -1.28 -15.52 -0.18
N THR A 32 -0.75 -14.62 -1.00
CA THR A 32 0.70 -14.32 -1.01
C THR A 32 1.10 -13.62 0.28
N SER A 33 2.01 -14.22 1.03
CA SER A 33 2.65 -13.61 2.20
C SER A 33 3.58 -12.49 1.77
N ILE A 34 3.49 -11.36 2.47
CA ILE A 34 4.27 -10.14 2.27
C ILE A 34 4.63 -9.54 3.64
N ASP A 35 5.40 -8.46 3.63
CA ASP A 35 5.49 -7.53 4.76
C ASP A 35 4.73 -6.23 4.45
N ARG A 36 4.46 -5.43 5.48
CA ARG A 36 3.88 -4.09 5.32
C ARG A 36 4.95 -3.01 5.14
N GLY A 37 6.04 -3.36 4.46
CA GLY A 37 7.08 -2.42 4.04
C GLY A 37 6.69 -1.64 2.79
N MET A 38 7.51 -0.62 2.48
CA MET A 38 7.28 0.31 1.37
C MET A 38 7.26 -0.39 0.00
N GLY A 39 7.95 -1.54 -0.14
CA GLY A 39 7.97 -2.32 -1.38
C GLY A 39 6.61 -2.90 -1.77
N TYR A 40 5.71 -3.06 -0.80
CA TYR A 40 4.37 -3.59 -0.99
C TYR A 40 3.27 -2.53 -0.81
N LEU A 41 3.63 -1.26 -0.59
CA LEU A 41 2.67 -0.18 -0.36
C LEU A 41 1.99 0.27 -1.65
N CYS A 42 0.66 0.46 -1.59
CA CYS A 42 -0.11 1.22 -2.57
C CYS A 42 -0.14 2.70 -2.17
N GLY A 43 0.65 3.52 -2.86
CA GLY A 43 0.93 4.92 -2.57
C GLY A 43 2.42 5.15 -2.35
N ASP A 44 2.72 6.32 -1.84
CA ASP A 44 4.03 6.76 -1.34
C ASP A 44 3.97 7.02 0.18
N ILE A 45 2.77 7.18 0.75
CA ILE A 45 2.58 7.42 2.19
C ILE A 45 1.80 6.25 2.83
N PRO A 46 2.41 5.55 3.81
CA PRO A 46 1.69 4.60 4.66
C PRO A 46 0.46 5.25 5.32
N GLY A 47 -0.70 4.59 5.24
CA GLY A 47 -1.98 5.18 5.68
C GLY A 47 -2.81 5.82 4.56
N GLY A 48 -2.21 6.00 3.38
CA GLY A 48 -2.87 6.47 2.16
C GLY A 48 -2.59 7.93 1.85
N ASP A 49 -2.59 8.24 0.55
CA ASP A 49 -2.31 9.57 -0.01
C ASP A 49 -3.29 9.88 -1.16
N GLU A 50 -2.98 10.91 -1.97
CA GLU A 50 -3.80 11.34 -3.10
C GLU A 50 -3.86 10.33 -4.26
N PHE A 51 -2.93 9.37 -4.31
CA PHE A 51 -2.78 8.40 -5.41
C PHE A 51 -2.97 6.94 -4.97
N GLY A 52 -2.88 6.64 -3.68
CA GLY A 52 -2.84 5.30 -3.12
C GLY A 52 -3.70 5.16 -1.87
N CYS A 53 -4.31 3.99 -1.71
CA CYS A 53 -5.21 3.71 -0.58
C CYS A 53 -4.49 3.33 0.72
N GLY A 54 -3.15 3.31 0.75
CA GLY A 54 -2.36 2.95 1.92
C GLY A 54 -2.41 1.45 2.27
N GLY A 55 -2.91 0.62 1.36
CA GLY A 55 -2.95 -0.84 1.51
C GLY A 55 -1.68 -1.53 1.01
N TYR A 56 -1.51 -2.79 1.38
CA TYR A 56 -0.32 -3.58 1.05
C TYR A 56 -0.64 -4.73 0.09
N PHE A 57 0.07 -4.78 -1.04
CA PHE A 57 -0.18 -5.69 -2.15
C PHE A 57 1.12 -6.32 -2.63
N CYS A 58 1.10 -7.60 -2.99
CA CYS A 58 2.26 -8.27 -3.56
C CYS A 58 2.62 -7.67 -4.94
N GLY A 59 3.83 -7.97 -5.43
CA GLY A 59 4.31 -7.44 -6.71
C GLY A 59 3.46 -7.81 -7.94
N ALA A 60 2.59 -8.84 -7.85
CA ALA A 60 1.64 -9.17 -8.91
C ALA A 60 0.41 -8.23 -8.95
N HIS A 61 0.09 -7.60 -7.81
CA HIS A 61 -1.05 -6.70 -7.65
C HIS A 61 -0.65 -5.24 -7.45
N LEU A 62 0.65 -4.96 -7.42
CA LEU A 62 1.20 -3.61 -7.54
C LEU A 62 1.66 -3.32 -8.95
N TYR A 63 1.29 -2.14 -9.41
CA TYR A 63 1.67 -1.59 -10.70
C TYR A 63 2.60 -0.42 -10.46
N MET A 64 3.73 -0.43 -11.17
CA MET A 64 4.65 0.71 -11.16
C MET A 64 3.95 1.94 -11.71
N PRO A 65 4.19 3.12 -11.13
CA PRO A 65 3.62 4.34 -11.66
C PRO A 65 4.23 4.69 -13.02
N ALA A 66 3.48 5.45 -13.81
CA ALA A 66 4.07 6.16 -14.94
C ALA A 66 5.10 7.18 -14.42
N ALA A 67 6.08 7.57 -15.24
CA ALA A 67 7.15 8.50 -14.86
C ALA A 67 6.65 9.85 -14.29
N THR A 68 5.37 10.18 -14.47
CA THR A 68 4.70 11.39 -14.00
C THR A 68 3.94 11.22 -12.68
N SER A 69 4.09 10.10 -11.97
CA SER A 69 3.37 9.82 -10.73
C SER A 69 4.27 9.14 -9.69
N PRO A 70 4.26 9.59 -8.42
CA PRO A 70 4.94 8.88 -7.35
C PRO A 70 4.09 7.69 -6.85
N GLY A 71 4.76 6.71 -6.23
CA GLY A 71 4.13 5.58 -5.52
C GLY A 71 3.61 4.44 -6.40
N ASN A 72 3.73 3.21 -5.92
CA ASN A 72 3.12 2.04 -6.57
C ASN A 72 1.60 2.08 -6.40
N ARG A 73 0.84 1.48 -7.31
CA ARG A 73 -0.63 1.48 -7.24
C ARG A 73 -1.20 0.08 -7.34
N CYS A 74 -2.22 -0.22 -6.55
CA CYS A 74 -3.04 -1.41 -6.78
C CYS A 74 -3.93 -1.22 -8.02
N ALA A 75 -4.53 -2.30 -8.53
CA ALA A 75 -5.41 -2.23 -9.71
C ALA A 75 -6.52 -1.17 -9.55
N ARG A 76 -7.13 -1.11 -8.36
CA ARG A 76 -8.22 -0.17 -8.04
C ARG A 76 -7.77 1.29 -8.13
N CYS A 77 -6.64 1.64 -7.51
CA CYS A 77 -6.10 3.00 -7.53
C CYS A 77 -5.50 3.40 -8.89
N ARG A 78 -5.03 2.43 -9.67
CA ARG A 78 -4.57 2.67 -11.04
C ARG A 78 -5.74 3.04 -11.95
N ASP A 79 -6.84 2.30 -11.85
CA ASP A 79 -7.99 2.45 -12.75
C ASP A 79 -8.89 3.63 -12.32
N ASN A 80 -9.02 3.86 -11.00
CA ASN A 80 -9.64 5.05 -10.46
C ASN A 80 -8.59 6.17 -10.35
N ARG A 81 -8.47 7.02 -11.38
CA ARG A 81 -7.68 8.27 -11.36
C ARG A 81 -8.03 9.23 -10.19
N ALA A 82 -9.03 8.90 -9.39
CA ALA A 82 -9.40 9.55 -8.15
C ALA A 82 -8.95 8.68 -6.97
N GLY A 83 -7.75 8.90 -6.44
CA GLY A 83 -7.39 8.52 -5.07
C GLY A 83 -8.11 9.40 -4.04
N GLY A 84 -9.41 9.63 -4.24
CA GLY A 84 -10.24 10.49 -3.42
C GLY A 84 -11.38 9.67 -2.82
N ARG A 85 -11.30 9.48 -1.50
CA ARG A 85 -12.35 8.97 -0.62
C ARG A 85 -13.75 9.44 -1.07
N ALA A 86 -14.68 8.49 -1.18
CA ALA A 86 -16.09 8.78 -0.92
C ALA A 86 -16.30 8.88 0.60
#